data_AF-A0AA95L271-F1
#
_entry.id   AF-A0AA95L271-F1
#
_cell.length_a   1.000
_cell.length_b   1.000
_cell.length_c   1.000
_cell.angle_alpha   90.00
_cell.angle_beta   90.00
_cell.angle_gamma   90.00
#
_symmetry.space_group_name_H-M   'P 1'
#
loop_
_entity.id
_entity.type
_entity.pdbx_description
1 polymer ?
#
loop_
_entity_poly.entity_id
_entity_poly.type
_entity_poly.pdbx_seq_one_letter_code
_entity_poly.pdbx_strand_id
1 'polypeptide(L)' 'MKRKADEMQMSLATRATKWLGIFYTVSLLLWTITDLIFNNQLGIQFIILLAGLILFFVSMMIMKQKVQ' A
#
# COMPACT_ATOMS: atom_id res chain seq x y z
N MET A 1 19.43 -25.91 -5.83
CA MET A 1 17.96 -26.03 -5.68
C MET A 1 17.40 -25.11 -4.59
N LYS A 2 18.02 -24.96 -3.41
CA LYS A 2 17.54 -24.06 -2.33
C LYS A 2 17.33 -22.59 -2.76
N ARG A 3 18.31 -21.97 -3.43
CA ARG A 3 18.21 -20.59 -3.95
C ARG A 3 16.98 -20.32 -4.84
N LYS A 4 16.63 -21.24 -5.75
CA LYS A 4 15.47 -21.09 -6.63
C LYS A 4 14.14 -21.18 -5.88
N ALA A 5 14.08 -21.98 -4.81
CA ALA A 5 12.90 -22.09 -3.96
C ALA A 5 12.71 -20.83 -3.10
N ASP A 6 13.80 -20.28 -2.57
CA ASP A 6 13.77 -19.02 -1.81
C ASP A 6 13.37 -17.83 -2.70
N GLU A 7 13.90 -17.75 -3.92
CA GLU A 7 13.50 -16.75 -4.92
C GLU A 7 12.01 -16.86 -5.28
N MET A 8 11.50 -18.09 -5.42
CA MET A 8 10.09 -18.33 -5.73
C MET A 8 9.16 -17.89 -4.60
N GLN A 9 9.51 -18.22 -3.34
CA GLN A 9 8.77 -17.79 -2.15
C GLN A 9 8.80 -16.27 -1.99
N MET A 10 9.96 -15.64 -2.20
CA MET A 10 10.08 -14.18 -2.14
C MET A 10 9.25 -13.50 -3.23
N SER A 11 9.19 -14.07 -4.45
CA SER A 11 8.33 -13.56 -5.52
C SER A 11 6.84 -13.66 -5.18
N LEU A 12 6.44 -14.77 -4.53
CA LEU A 12 5.05 -15.00 -4.13
C LEU A 12 4.65 -14.02 -3.02
N ALA A 13 5.51 -13.87 -1.99
CA ALA A 13 5.32 -12.92 -0.91
C ALA A 13 5.21 -11.48 -1.46
N THR A 14 6.09 -11.09 -2.38
CA THR A 14 6.04 -9.76 -3.02
C THR A 14 4.73 -9.53 -3.77
N ARG A 15 4.23 -10.54 -4.49
CA ARG A 15 2.94 -10.46 -5.19
C ARG A 15 1.79 -10.35 -4.20
N ALA A 16 1.77 -11.18 -3.15
CA ALA A 16 0.74 -11.13 -2.12
C ALA A 16 0.72 -9.78 -1.41
N THR A 17 1.87 -9.22 -1.04
CA THR A 17 1.98 -7.89 -0.42
C THR A 17 1.45 -6.78 -1.33
N LYS A 18 1.71 -6.84 -2.65
CA LYS A 18 1.15 -5.87 -3.60
C LYS A 18 -0.38 -5.91 -3.61
N TRP A 19 -0.97 -7.11 -3.69
CA TRP A 19 -2.43 -7.27 -3.67
C TRP A 19 -3.04 -6.82 -2.34
N LEU A 20 -2.40 -7.17 -1.22
CA LEU A 20 -2.82 -6.74 0.11
C LEU A 20 -2.76 -5.21 0.27
N GLY A 21 -1.71 -4.58 -0.27
CA GLY A 21 -1.59 -3.13 -0.31
C GLY A 21 -2.72 -2.48 -1.10
N ILE A 22 -3.00 -2.97 -2.31
CA ILE A 22 -4.12 -2.48 -3.14
C ILE A 22 -5.46 -2.64 -2.42
N PHE A 23 -5.72 -3.82 -1.84
CA PHE A 23 -6.94 -4.09 -1.10
C PHE A 23 -7.13 -3.11 0.07
N TYR A 24 -6.09 -2.88 0.87
CA TYR A 24 -6.15 -1.94 1.99
C TYR A 24 -6.36 -0.50 1.53
N THR A 25 -5.64 -0.06 0.49
CA THR A 25 -5.81 1.30 -0.06
C THR A 25 -7.22 1.52 -0.58
N VAL A 26 -7.77 0.58 -1.36
CA VAL A 26 -9.13 0.68 -1.89
C VAL A 26 -10.16 0.65 -0.77
N SER A 27 -10.00 -0.23 0.23
CA SER A 27 -10.94 -0.32 1.35
C SER A 27 -10.98 0.97 2.17
N LEU A 28 -9.80 1.54 2.48
CA LEU A 28 -9.72 2.82 3.19
C LEU A 28 -10.29 3.96 2.35
N LEU A 29 -10.05 3.96 1.04
CA LEU A 29 -10.60 4.97 0.13
C LEU A 29 -12.13 4.94 0.11
N LEU A 30 -12.71 3.75 -0.04
CA LEU A 30 -14.15 3.56 -0.01
C LEU A 30 -14.74 4.01 1.33
N TRP A 31 -14.09 3.67 2.45
CA TRP A 31 -14.51 4.12 3.77
C TRP A 31 -14.40 5.64 3.92
N THR A 32 -13.31 6.26 3.48
CA THR A 32 -13.20 7.73 3.49
C THR A 32 -14.33 8.36 2.69
N ILE A 33 -14.66 7.82 1.51
CA ILE A 33 -15.73 8.36 0.66
C ILE A 33 -17.10 8.20 1.35
N THR A 34 -17.40 7.03 1.92
CA THR A 34 -18.68 6.83 2.63
C THR A 34 -18.78 7.74 3.85
N ASP A 35 -17.72 7.87 4.64
CA ASP A 35 -17.71 8.73 5.82
C ASP A 35 -17.86 10.21 5.46
N LEU A 36 -17.25 10.63 4.35
CA LEU A 36 -17.42 11.99 3.83
C LEU A 36 -18.86 12.24 3.35
N ILE A 37 -19.51 11.26 2.72
CA ILE A 37 -20.88 11.42 2.21
C ILE A 37 -21.92 11.38 3.35
N PHE A 38 -21.77 10.47 4.30
CA PHE A 38 -22.78 10.24 5.34
C PHE A 38 -22.56 11.10 6.59
N ASN A 39 -21.30 11.32 6.98
CA ASN A 39 -20.95 12.02 8.22
C ASN A 39 -20.33 13.42 7.96
N ASN A 40 -20.04 13.76 6.71
CA ASN A 40 -19.39 15.02 6.30
C ASN A 40 -18.09 15.32 7.07
N GLN A 41 -17.39 14.26 7.46
CA GLN A 41 -16.15 14.31 8.23
C GLN A 41 -15.09 13.46 7.55
N LEU A 42 -13.84 13.90 7.67
CA LEU A 42 -12.67 13.12 7.25
C LEU A 42 -12.12 12.42 8.49
N GLY A 43 -12.61 11.21 8.76
CA GLY A 43 -12.16 10.40 9.88
C GLY A 43 -10.73 9.88 9.74
N ILE A 44 -10.30 9.12 10.74
CA ILE A 44 -8.93 8.59 10.84
C ILE A 44 -8.55 7.71 9.64
N GLN A 45 -9.51 7.07 8.98
CA GLN A 45 -9.29 6.30 7.76
C GLN A 45 -8.64 7.13 6.65
N PHE A 46 -8.96 8.43 6.55
CA PHE A 46 -8.34 9.32 5.57
C PHE A 46 -6.88 9.63 5.92
N ILE A 47 -6.58 9.85 7.21
CA ILE A 47 -5.21 10.08 7.69
C ILE A 47 -4.35 8.84 7.41
N ILE A 48 -4.87 7.64 7.68
CA ILE A 48 -4.18 6.37 7.40
C ILE A 48 -3.94 6.21 5.90
N LEU A 49 -4.93 6.55 5.06
CA LEU A 49 -4.79 6.51 3.61
C LEU A 49 -3.70 7.46 3.10
N LEU A 50 -3.68 8.71 3.59
CA LEU A 50 -2.65 9.68 3.26
C LEU A 50 -1.26 9.24 3.73
N ALA A 51 -1.14 8.76 4.96
CA ALA A 51 0.12 8.24 5.49
C ALA A 51 0.65 7.07 4.64
N GLY A 52 -0.23 6.15 4.23
CA GLY A 52 0.11 5.05 3.34
C GLY A 52 0.61 5.53 1.97
N LEU A 53 -0.05 6.53 1.38
CA LEU A 53 0.39 7.15 0.11
C LEU A 53 1.75 7.83 0.25
N ILE A 54 1.99 8.58 1.33
CA ILE A 54 3.28 9.24 1.59
C ILE A 54 4.38 8.19 1.70
N LEU A 55 4.19 7.14 2.50
CA LEU A 55 5.18 6.06 2.64
C LEU A 55 5.48 5.37 1.31
N PHE A 56 4.46 5.16 0.48
CA PHE A 56 4.64 4.58 -0.85
C PHE A 56 5.48 5.48 -1.76
N PHE A 57 5.16 6.78 -1.84
CA PHE A 57 5.92 7.74 -2.65
C PHE A 57 7.35 7.93 -2.16
N VAL A 58 7.55 8.03 -0.84
CA VAL A 58 8.89 8.11 -0.23
C VAL A 58 9.70 6.86 -0.55
N SER A 59 9.12 5.67 -0.38
CA SER A 59 9.79 4.41 -0.71
C SER A 59 10.18 4.35 -2.19
N MET A 60 9.28 4.78 -3.09
CA MET A 60 9.56 4.85 -4.52
C MET A 60 10.69 5.83 -4.84
N MET A 61 10.72 7.00 -4.18
CA MET A 61 11.76 8.00 -4.37
C MET A 61 13.14 7.48 -3.93
N ILE A 62 13.23 6.84 -2.76
CA ILE A 62 14.47 6.22 -2.26
C ILE A 62 14.95 5.10 -3.19
N MET A 63 14.03 4.24 -3.65
CA MET A 63 14.38 3.17 -4.58
C MET A 63 14.87 3.72 -5.93
N LYS A 64 14.23 4.79 -6.44
CA LYS A 64 14.66 5.45 -7.68
C LYS A 64 16.06 6.05 -7.55
N GLN A 65 16.39 6.65 -6.40
CA GLN A 65 17.72 7.19 -6.12
C GLN A 65 18.82 6.11 -6.02
N LYS A 66 18.48 4.88 -5.61
CA LYS A 66 19.45 3.77 -5.56
C LYS A 66 19.72 3.12 -6.92
N VAL A 67 18.88 3.39 -7.93
CA VAL A 67 18.99 2.82 -9.28
C VAL A 67 19.79 3.75 -10.22
N GLN A 68 19.93 5.04 -9.86
CA GLN A 68 20.87 5.96 -10.51
C GLN A 68 22.26 5.86 -9.87
#